data_AF-A0A536YCX0-F1
#
_entry.id   AF-A0A536YCX0-F1
#
_cell.length_a   1.000
_cell.length_b   1.000
_cell.length_c   1.000
_cell.angle_alpha   90.00
_cell.angle_beta   90.00
_cell.angle_gamma   90.00
#
_symmetry.space_group_name_H-M   'P 1'
#
loop_
_entity.id
_entity.type
_entity.pdbx_description
1 polymer ?
#
loop_
_entity_poly.entity_id
_entity_poly.type
_entity_poly.pdbx_seq_one_letter_code
_entity_poly.pdbx_strand_id
1 'polypeptide(L)' 'MDAPSTSRALGAANDLIDLLRLAEGAAARLAQEVHGVSHEHAALITRELRRLRRSAEQLELEVENQVSRERSTLIA' A
#
# COMPACT_ATOMS: atom_id res chain seq x y z
N MET A 1 10.41 17.69 -16.10
CA MET A 1 10.38 17.61 -14.63
C MET A 1 10.65 16.17 -14.25
N ASP A 2 11.92 15.90 -13.94
CA ASP A 2 12.53 14.87 -13.09
C ASP A 2 12.02 13.42 -13.10
N ALA A 3 12.46 12.63 -14.09
CA ALA A 3 12.48 11.15 -14.02
C ALA A 3 12.93 10.54 -12.66
N PRO A 4 13.90 11.10 -11.91
CA PRO A 4 14.23 10.62 -10.56
C PRO A 4 13.15 10.90 -9.50
N SER A 5 12.27 11.87 -9.68
CA SER A 5 11.11 12.09 -8.79
C SER A 5 10.06 11.00 -8.99
N THR A 6 9.78 10.69 -10.25
CA THR A 6 8.80 9.69 -10.66
C THR A 6 9.22 8.27 -10.24
N SER A 7 10.51 7.92 -10.35
CA SER A 7 11.05 6.65 -9.83
C SER A 7 10.98 6.53 -8.30
N ARG A 8 11.09 7.65 -7.57
CA ARG A 8 10.98 7.65 -6.11
C ARG A 8 9.53 7.51 -5.64
N ALA A 9 8.58 8.09 -6.36
CA ALA A 9 7.16 7.95 -6.06
C ALA A 9 6.69 6.50 -6.19
N LEU A 10 7.09 5.81 -7.27
CA LEU A 10 6.78 4.39 -7.45
C LEU A 10 7.46 3.51 -6.40
N GLY A 11 8.71 3.82 -6.02
CA GLY A 11 9.39 3.15 -4.91
C GLY A 11 8.64 3.30 -3.59
N ALA A 12 8.24 4.52 -3.24
CA ALA A 12 7.49 4.79 -2.02
C ALA A 12 6.10 4.11 -1.99
N ALA A 13 5.43 4.00 -3.14
CA ALA A 13 4.16 3.28 -3.25
C ALA A 13 4.34 1.78 -2.99
N ASN A 14 5.40 1.17 -3.53
CA ASN A 14 5.75 -0.23 -3.27
C ASN A 14 6.12 -0.45 -1.81
N ASP A 15 6.96 0.40 -1.22
CA ASP A 15 7.33 0.33 0.20
C ASP A 15 6.08 0.39 1.10
N LEU A 16 5.14 1.28 0.78
CA LEU A 16 3.87 1.39 1.52
C LEU A 16 3.04 0.09 1.43
N ILE A 17 2.93 -0.51 0.25
CA ILE A 17 2.20 -1.77 0.06
C ILE A 17 2.83 -2.88 0.90
N ASP A 18 4.16 -2.99 0.91
CA ASP A 18 4.86 -4.03 1.67
C ASP A 18 4.73 -3.84 3.17
N LEU A 19 4.83 -2.60 3.67
CA LEU A 19 4.55 -2.27 5.08
C LEU A 19 3.12 -2.65 5.48
N LEU A 20 2.13 -2.36 4.61
CA LEU A 20 0.73 -2.71 4.87
C LEU A 20 0.50 -4.22 4.87
N ARG A 21 1.19 -4.99 4.01
CA ARG A 21 1.16 -6.46 4.02
C ARG A 21 1.72 -7.03 5.32
N LEU A 22 2.86 -6.52 5.78
CA LEU A 22 3.48 -6.94 7.03
C LEU A 22 2.59 -6.62 8.24
N ALA A 23 2.02 -5.40 8.27
CA ALA A 23 1.09 -4.98 9.30
C ALA A 23 -0.19 -5.84 9.31
N GLU A 24 -0.77 -6.12 8.14
CA GLU A 24 -1.94 -6.99 8.00
C GLU A 24 -1.66 -8.38 8.60
N GLY A 25 -0.51 -8.97 8.25
CA GLY A 25 -0.10 -10.27 8.78
C GLY A 25 0.13 -10.26 10.30
N ALA A 26 0.71 -9.19 10.84
CA ALA A 26 0.91 -9.04 12.28
C ALA A 26 -0.43 -8.92 13.04
N ALA A 27 -1.35 -8.09 12.53
CA ALA A 27 -2.68 -7.92 13.12
C ALA A 27 -3.50 -9.22 13.06
N ALA A 28 -3.41 -9.97 11.96
CA ALA A 28 -4.08 -11.26 11.83
C ALA A 28 -3.55 -12.31 12.81
N ARG A 29 -2.23 -12.38 13.03
CA ARG A 29 -1.65 -13.25 14.07
C ARG A 29 -2.10 -12.81 15.46
N LEU A 30 -2.07 -11.52 15.75
CA LEU A 30 -2.52 -11.01 17.05
C LEU A 30 -3.98 -11.39 17.32
N ALA A 31 -4.86 -11.30 16.32
CA ALA A 31 -6.26 -11.70 16.43
C ALA A 31 -6.45 -13.19 16.78
N GLN A 32 -5.50 -14.06 16.44
CA GLN A 32 -5.52 -15.49 16.80
C GLN A 32 -5.09 -15.74 18.25
N GLU A 33 -4.28 -14.84 18.83
CA GLU A 33 -3.69 -15.00 20.17
C GLU A 33 -4.47 -14.27 21.27
N VAL A 34 -5.43 -13.42 20.91
CA VAL A 34 -6.22 -12.63 21.88
C VAL A 34 -7.72 -12.95 21.81
N HIS A 35 -8.45 -12.60 22.86
CA HIS A 35 -9.89 -12.88 22.98
C HIS A 35 -10.69 -11.64 23.43
N GLY A 36 -12.02 -11.72 23.33
CA GLY A 36 -12.93 -10.66 23.74
C GLY A 36 -12.71 -9.35 22.98
N VAL A 37 -12.78 -8.22 23.69
CA VAL A 37 -12.64 -6.87 23.09
C VAL A 37 -11.31 -6.71 22.35
N SER A 38 -10.21 -7.28 22.85
CA SER A 38 -8.91 -7.23 22.17
C SER A 38 -8.93 -7.95 20.82
N HIS A 39 -9.69 -9.04 20.70
CA HIS A 39 -9.87 -9.75 19.42
C HIS A 39 -10.65 -8.90 18.43
N GLU A 40 -11.75 -8.28 18.87
CA GLU A 40 -12.56 -7.40 18.03
C GLU A 40 -11.73 -6.23 17.48
N HIS A 41 -10.87 -5.63 18.31
CA HIS A 41 -9.94 -4.59 17.87
C HIS A 41 -8.92 -5.12 16.86
N ALA A 42 -8.29 -6.27 17.10
CA ALA A 42 -7.31 -6.85 16.18
C ALA A 42 -7.95 -7.23 14.82
N ALA A 43 -9.19 -7.74 14.83
CA ALA A 43 -9.96 -8.05 13.63
C ALA A 43 -10.34 -6.77 12.84
N LEU A 44 -10.75 -5.71 13.54
CA LEU A 44 -11.03 -4.41 12.94
C LEU A 44 -9.78 -3.80 12.29
N ILE A 45 -8.65 -3.80 13.00
CA ILE A 45 -7.37 -3.31 12.48
C ILE A 45 -6.98 -4.11 11.22
N THR A 46 -7.11 -5.43 11.23
CA THR A 46 -6.83 -6.28 10.06
C THR A 46 -7.70 -5.87 8.86
N ARG A 47 -8.99 -5.61 9.06
CA ARG A 47 -9.91 -5.17 8.01
C ARG A 47 -9.53 -3.80 7.43
N GLU A 48 -9.20 -2.85 8.28
CA GLU A 48 -8.81 -1.50 7.83
C GLU A 48 -7.45 -1.52 7.12
N LEU A 49 -6.48 -2.33 7.58
CA LEU A 49 -5.20 -2.53 6.89
C LEU A 49 -5.40 -3.13 5.49
N ARG A 50 -6.26 -4.14 5.35
CA ARG A 50 -6.64 -4.70 4.04
C ARG A 50 -7.24 -3.65 3.12
N ARG A 51 -8.12 -2.80 3.66
CA ARG A 51 -8.78 -1.73 2.89
C ARG A 51 -7.76 -0.70 2.43
N LEU A 52 -6.88 -0.27 3.33
CA LEU A 52 -5.82 0.68 3.04
C LEU A 52 -4.83 0.12 2.01
N ARG A 53 -4.47 -1.16 2.11
CA ARG A 53 -3.61 -1.83 1.13
C ARG A 53 -4.20 -1.79 -0.28
N ARG A 54 -5.50 -2.09 -0.45
CA ARG A 54 -6.16 -1.97 -1.75
C ARG A 54 -6.13 -0.54 -2.30
N SER A 55 -6.23 0.47 -1.42
CA SER A 55 -6.11 1.88 -1.83
C SER A 55 -4.67 2.22 -2.22
N ALA A 56 -3.66 1.66 -1.54
CA ALA A 56 -2.25 1.82 -1.90
C ALA A 56 -1.91 1.13 -3.23
N GLU A 57 -2.46 -0.06 -3.49
CA GLU A 57 -2.35 -0.76 -4.78
C GLU A 57 -2.97 0.08 -5.91
N GLN A 58 -4.13 0.70 -5.68
CA GLN A 58 -4.72 1.62 -6.67
C GLN A 58 -3.85 2.87 -6.91
N LEU A 59 -3.27 3.44 -5.84
CA LEU A 59 -2.37 4.59 -5.96
C LEU A 59 -1.09 4.24 -6.73
N GLU A 60 -0.53 3.04 -6.52
CA GLU A 60 0.64 2.54 -7.24
C GLU A 60 0.37 2.47 -8.75
N LEU A 61 -0.78 1.92 -9.14
CA LEU A 61 -1.22 1.90 -10.54
C LEU A 61 -1.39 3.32 -11.12
N GLU A 62 -1.93 4.26 -10.34
CA GLU A 62 -2.08 5.66 -10.78
C GLU A 62 -0.72 6.34 -11.00
N VAL A 63 0.23 6.09 -10.10
CA VAL A 63 1.62 6.56 -10.24
C VAL A 63 2.27 5.94 -11.47
N GLU A 64 2.16 4.63 -11.67
CA GLU A 64 2.71 3.93 -12.84
C GLU A 64 2.14 4.48 -14.16
N ASN A 65 0.83 4.72 -14.21
CA ASN A 65 0.17 5.33 -15.36
C ASN A 65 0.67 6.76 -15.63
N GLN A 66 0.88 7.55 -14.58
CA GLN A 66 1.45 8.88 -14.70
C GLN A 66 2.88 8.80 -15.28
N VAL A 67 3.74 7.93 -14.75
CA VAL A 67 5.11 7.70 -15.26
C VAL A 67 5.11 7.37 -16.74
N SER A 68 4.21 6.47 -17.14
CA SER A 68 4.11 5.98 -18.52
C SER A 68 3.71 7.09 -19.47
N ARG A 69 2.72 7.92 -19.09
CA ARG A 69 2.29 9.09 -19.88
C ARG A 69 3.40 10.13 -20.02
N GLU A 70 4.10 10.44 -18.93
CA GLU A 70 5.23 11.39 -18.94
C GLU A 70 6.34 10.93 -19.89
N ARG A 71 6.67 9.63 -19.90
CA ARG A 71 7.64 9.05 -20.84
C ARG A 71 7.18 9.14 -22.30
N SER A 72 5.91 8.85 -22.58
CA SER A 72 5.37 8.95 -23.95
C SER A 72 5.42 10.38 -24.49
N THR A 73 5.15 11.39 -23.65
CA THR A 73 5.23 12.81 -24.05
C THR A 73 6.65 13.34 -24.25
N LEU A 74 7.67 12.67 -23.68
CA LEU A 74 9.06 13.07 -23.82
C LEU A 74 9.73 12.54 -25.10
N ILE A 75 9.16 11.49 -25.70
CA ILE A 75 9.71 10.80 -26.88
C ILE A 75 9.00 11.23 -28.19
N ALA A 76 7.87 11.94 -28.07
CA ALA A 76 7.12 12.54 -29.18
C ALA A 76 7.60 13.97 -29.47
#